data_AF-A0A838FQX8-F1
#
_entry.id   AF-A0A838FQX8-F1
#
_cell.length_a   1.000
_cell.length_b   1.000
_cell.length_c   1.000
_cell.angle_alpha   90.00
_cell.angle_beta   90.00
_cell.angle_gamma   90.00
#
_symmetry.space_group_name_H-M   'P 1'
#
loop_
_entity.id
_entity.type
_entity.pdbx_description
1 polymer ?
#
loop_
_entity_poly.entity_id
_entity_poly.type
_entity_poly.pdbx_seq_one_letter_code
_entity_poly.pdbx_strand_id
1 'polypeptide(L)'
;MRILAYRGYATRTHLFVSGRVLGNNPPAARHDSDSLWQRLLGTYRRFRTDELPNVPVTVRFENEEQTFRTDADGYYHAELPRLEGRALSRPDEAWLTAEAHCEIRGRHVSATHQIVAPT
;
A
#
# COMPACT_ATOMS: atom_id res chain seq x y z
N MET A 1 4.24 -10.44 3.26
CA MET A 1 4.12 -9.12 2.65
C MET A 1 2.67 -8.89 2.31
N ARG A 2 2.21 -7.66 2.48
CA ARG A 2 0.87 -7.22 2.07
C ARG A 2 0.91 -5.73 1.77
N ILE A 3 -0.04 -5.27 0.95
CA ILE A 3 -0.30 -3.85 0.74
C ILE A 3 -1.57 -3.49 1.53
N LEU A 4 -1.50 -2.43 2.33
CA LEU A 4 -2.66 -1.76 2.91
C LEU A 4 -3.04 -0.61 1.99
N ALA A 5 -4.04 -0.81 1.14
CA ALA A 5 -4.56 0.23 0.27
C ALA A 5 -5.54 1.11 1.05
N TYR A 6 -5.25 2.41 1.17
CA TYR A 6 -6.18 3.37 1.79
C TYR A 6 -7.17 3.89 0.77
N ARG A 7 -8.23 4.55 1.28
CA ARG A 7 -9.19 5.25 0.44
C ARG A 7 -8.52 6.45 -0.21
N GLY A 8 -8.73 6.57 -1.51
CA GLY A 8 -8.28 7.71 -2.30
C GLY A 8 -9.42 8.65 -2.63
N TYR A 9 -9.08 9.73 -3.32
CA TYR A 9 -10.04 10.63 -3.93
C TYR A 9 -9.57 11.02 -5.33
N ALA A 10 -10.52 11.34 -6.20
CA ALA A 10 -10.24 11.84 -7.53
C ALA A 10 -10.65 13.30 -7.66
N THR A 11 -10.05 13.97 -8.63
CA THR A 11 -10.47 15.26 -9.15
C THR A 11 -10.94 15.06 -10.59
N ARG A 12 -11.19 16.15 -11.32
CA ARG A 12 -11.52 16.05 -12.75
C ARG A 12 -10.35 15.52 -13.58
N THR A 13 -9.11 15.82 -13.17
CA THR A 13 -7.89 15.60 -13.97
C THR A 13 -6.92 14.61 -13.34
N HIS A 14 -7.00 14.36 -12.03
CA HIS A 14 -6.03 13.54 -11.29
C HIS A 14 -6.70 12.65 -10.26
N LEU A 15 -6.05 11.53 -9.95
CA LEU A 15 -6.43 10.59 -8.91
C LEU A 15 -5.32 10.48 -7.87
N PHE A 16 -5.71 10.52 -6.60
CA PHE A 16 -4.80 10.48 -5.45
C PHE A 16 -5.10 9.24 -4.62
N VAL A 17 -4.12 8.34 -4.53
CA VAL A 17 -4.18 7.17 -3.65
C VAL A 17 -2.91 7.05 -2.83
N SER A 18 -3.07 6.50 -1.63
CA SER A 18 -1.95 6.20 -0.74
C SER A 18 -2.15 4.84 -0.11
N GLY A 19 -1.05 4.21 0.26
CA GLY A 19 -1.08 2.94 0.95
C GLY A 19 0.24 2.64 1.62
N ARG A 20 0.31 1.46 2.23
CA ARG A 20 1.50 1.02 2.96
C ARG A 20 1.87 -0.41 2.60
N VAL A 21 3.13 -0.65 2.29
CA VAL A 21 3.68 -1.99 2.07
C VAL A 21 4.28 -2.50 3.37
N LEU A 22 3.81 -3.65 3.83
CA LEU A 22 4.22 -4.24 5.10
C LEU A 22 4.89 -5.59 4.89
N GLY A 23 6.02 -5.80 5.56
CA GLY A 23 6.62 -7.11 5.73
C GLY A 23 5.72 -8.02 6.60
N ASN A 24 5.77 -9.34 6.36
CA ASN A 24 5.21 -10.32 7.29
C ASN A 24 6.40 -11.08 7.89
N ASN A 25 7.00 -10.57 8.95
CA ASN A 25 7.92 -11.40 9.73
C ASN A 25 7.12 -12.21 10.75
N PRO A 26 7.37 -13.52 10.89
CA PRO A 26 6.86 -14.25 12.05
C PRO A 26 7.46 -13.63 13.32
N PRO A 27 6.71 -13.59 14.43
CA PRO A 27 7.30 -13.22 15.71
C PRO A 27 8.48 -14.16 16.00
N ALA A 28 9.62 -13.61 16.40
CA ALA A 28 10.80 -14.41 16.74
C ALA A 28 10.42 -15.56 17.68
N ALA A 29 10.85 -16.78 17.33
CA ALA A 29 10.58 -17.99 18.11
C ALA A 29 11.16 -17.84 19.52
N ARG A 30 10.37 -18.16 20.55
CA ARG A 30 10.81 -18.18 21.95
C ARG A 30 11.74 -19.38 22.14
N HIS A 31 12.97 -19.17 22.61
CA HIS A 31 13.74 -20.23 23.25
C HIS A 31 13.44 -20.18 24.77
N ASP A 32 13.18 -21.34 25.37
CA ASP A 32 12.75 -21.47 26.78
C ASP A 32 13.86 -21.19 27.82
N SER A 33 15.05 -20.73 27.38
CA SER A 33 16.20 -20.45 28.24
C SER A 33 16.69 -19.00 28.19
N ASP A 34 15.84 -18.03 27.83
CA ASP A 34 16.26 -16.63 27.62
C ASP A 34 16.15 -15.75 28.88
N SER A 35 17.22 -15.01 29.15
CA SER A 35 17.34 -14.01 30.21
C SER A 35 16.28 -12.89 30.13
N LEU A 36 15.96 -12.24 31.26
CA LEU A 36 15.02 -11.10 31.32
C LEU A 36 15.34 -9.99 30.30
N TRP A 37 16.62 -9.76 30.00
CA TRP A 37 17.06 -8.82 28.97
C TRP A 37 16.77 -9.27 27.54
N GLN A 38 16.95 -10.56 27.23
CA GLN A 38 16.58 -11.13 25.93
C GLN A 38 15.06 -11.14 25.74
N ARG A 39 14.28 -11.32 26.82
CA ARG A 39 12.81 -11.18 26.79
C ARG A 39 12.38 -9.75 26.47
N LEU A 40 13.01 -8.73 27.08
CA LEU A 40 12.74 -7.32 26.78
C LEU A 40 13.14 -6.96 25.34
N LEU A 41 14.28 -7.45 24.87
CA LEU A 41 14.74 -7.26 23.50
C LEU A 41 13.83 -7.96 22.48
N GLY A 42 13.32 -9.15 22.79
CA GLY A 42 12.35 -9.87 21.97
C GLY A 42 11.01 -9.14 21.87
N THR A 43 10.56 -8.53 22.96
CA THR A 43 9.39 -7.63 22.97
C THR A 43 9.63 -6.39 22.11
N TYR A 44 10.78 -5.73 22.24
CA TYR A 44 11.16 -4.58 21.41
C TYR A 44 11.21 -4.93 19.91
N ARG A 45 11.77 -6.09 19.55
CA ARG A 45 11.80 -6.60 18.16
C ARG A 45 10.41 -6.91 17.60
N ARG A 46 9.44 -7.32 18.44
CA ARG A 46 8.04 -7.51 18.03
C ARG A 46 7.30 -6.19 17.75
N PHE A 47 7.74 -5.08 18.35
CA PHE A 47 7.13 -3.76 18.12
C PHE A 47 7.66 -3.08 16.84
N ARG A 48 8.83 -3.47 16.33
CA ARG A 48 9.27 -3.05 14.99
C ARG A 48 8.44 -3.78 13.95
N THR A 49 7.53 -3.07 13.31
CA THR A 49 6.95 -3.52 12.04
C THR A 49 8.09 -3.52 11.02
N ASP A 50 8.24 -4.58 10.24
CA ASP A 50 9.21 -4.57 9.13
C ASP A 50 8.68 -3.63 8.04
N GLU A 51 9.02 -2.38 8.23
CA GLU A 51 8.86 -1.31 7.26
C GLU A 51 9.71 -1.65 6.04
N LEU A 52 9.11 -1.50 4.87
CA LEU A 52 9.75 -1.83 3.61
C LEU A 52 10.02 -0.54 2.85
N PRO A 53 11.18 0.10 3.06
CA PRO A 53 11.51 1.34 2.37
C PRO A 53 11.96 1.09 0.94
N ASN A 54 11.75 2.10 0.10
CA ASN A 54 12.25 2.14 -1.28
C ASN A 54 11.76 0.99 -2.18
N VAL A 55 10.57 0.46 -1.89
CA VAL A 55 9.92 -0.59 -2.66
C VAL A 55 9.20 0.01 -3.86
N PRO A 56 9.43 -0.50 -5.09
CA PRO A 56 8.63 -0.11 -6.24
C PRO A 56 7.20 -0.63 -6.08
N VAL A 57 6.23 0.29 -6.06
CA VAL A 57 4.81 0.00 -6.05
C VAL A 57 4.21 0.58 -7.32
N THR A 58 3.62 -0.28 -8.12
CA THR A 58 2.99 0.13 -9.36
C THR A 58 1.49 0.25 -9.15
N VAL A 59 0.97 1.44 -9.43
CA VAL A 59 -0.46 1.75 -9.33
C VAL A 59 -1.01 1.82 -10.74
N ARG A 60 -2.05 1.03 -10.99
CA ARG A 60 -2.78 0.98 -12.25
C ARG A 60 -4.18 1.55 -12.05
N PHE A 61 -4.53 2.52 -12.89
CA PHE A 61 -5.84 3.13 -12.92
C PHE A 61 -6.28 3.30 -14.37
N GLU A 62 -7.40 2.67 -14.74
CA GLU A 62 -7.85 2.57 -16.13
C GLU A 62 -6.77 1.99 -17.06
N ASN A 63 -6.30 2.78 -18.03
CA ASN A 63 -5.24 2.42 -18.97
C ASN A 63 -3.88 3.03 -18.59
N GLU A 64 -3.81 3.75 -17.48
CA GLU A 64 -2.59 4.38 -16.99
C GLU A 64 -1.96 3.53 -15.88
N GLU A 65 -0.64 3.42 -15.92
CA GLU A 65 0.14 2.69 -14.92
C GLU A 65 1.40 3.49 -14.59
N GLN A 66 1.64 3.70 -13.30
CA GLN A 66 2.83 4.42 -12.84
C GLN A 66 3.44 3.76 -11.61
N THR A 67 4.77 3.72 -11.57
CA THR A 67 5.54 3.14 -10.46
C THR A 67 6.02 4.23 -9.52
N PHE A 68 5.73 4.04 -8.23
CA PHE A 68 6.12 4.88 -7.11
C PHE A 68 7.07 4.11 -6.19
N ARG A 69 7.72 4.80 -5.25
CA ARG A 69 8.60 4.19 -4.26
C ARG A 69 8.08 4.45 -2.86
N THR A 70 8.13 3.45 -1.99
CA THR A 70 7.79 3.63 -0.58
C THR A 70 8.83 4.46 0.16
N ASP A 71 8.38 5.22 1.15
CA ASP A 71 9.24 5.99 2.07
C ASP A 71 9.87 5.10 3.16
N ALA A 72 10.56 5.73 4.12
CA ALA A 72 11.24 5.04 5.23
C ALA A 72 10.32 4.09 6.02
N ASP A 73 9.05 4.46 6.16
CA ASP A 73 8.05 3.75 6.98
C ASP A 73 7.17 2.79 6.14
N GLY A 74 7.45 2.71 4.83
CA GLY A 74 6.77 1.83 3.89
C GLY A 74 5.52 2.42 3.23
N TYR A 75 5.28 3.73 3.33
CA TYR A 75 4.14 4.39 2.67
C TYR A 75 4.47 4.79 1.24
N TYR A 76 3.49 4.70 0.35
CA TYR A 76 3.55 5.31 -0.97
C TYR A 76 2.39 6.29 -1.16
N HIS A 77 2.66 7.34 -1.93
CA HIS A 77 1.67 8.32 -2.38
C HIS A 77 1.74 8.35 -3.89
N ALA A 78 0.60 8.09 -4.53
CA ALA A 78 0.48 8.00 -5.97
C ALA A 78 -0.51 9.04 -6.47
N GLU A 79 -0.07 9.77 -7.49
CA GLU A 79 -0.86 10.73 -8.25
C GLU A 79 -0.83 10.29 -9.71
N LEU A 80 -1.99 9.99 -10.28
CA LEU A 80 -2.10 9.56 -11.67
C LEU A 80 -3.04 10.50 -12.42
N PRO A 81 -2.73 10.81 -13.70
CA PRO A 81 -3.65 11.55 -14.55
C PRO A 81 -4.93 10.74 -14.76
N ARG A 82 -6.05 11.44 -14.83
CA ARG A 82 -7.37 10.89 -15.18
C ARG A 82 -7.74 11.41 -16.56
N LEU A 83 -8.06 10.50 -17.46
CA LEU A 83 -8.54 10.85 -18.79
C LEU A 83 -9.89 11.58 -18.69
N GLU A 84 -9.92 12.82 -19.19
CA GLU A 84 -11.13 13.65 -19.18
C GLU A 84 -12.25 13.02 -20.02
N GLY A 85 -13.50 13.18 -19.58
CA GLY A 85 -14.67 12.79 -20.37
C GLY A 85 -15.19 11.36 -20.16
N ARG A 86 -14.58 10.56 -19.28
CA ARG A 86 -15.20 9.30 -18.84
C ARG A 86 -16.29 9.58 -17.81
N ALA A 87 -17.53 9.68 -18.29
CA ALA A 87 -18.72 9.69 -17.44
C ALA A 87 -18.69 8.44 -16.55
N LEU A 88 -18.98 8.61 -15.26
CA LEU A 88 -19.30 7.47 -14.40
C LEU A 88 -20.46 6.74 -15.08
N SER A 89 -20.30 5.45 -15.37
CA SER A 89 -21.28 4.68 -16.14
C SER A 89 -22.64 4.67 -15.43
N ARG A 90 -22.67 4.96 -14.12
CA ARG A 90 -23.88 5.25 -13.36
C ARG A 90 -23.70 6.48 -12.45
N PRO A 91 -24.76 7.30 -12.27
CA PRO A 91 -24.76 8.42 -11.33
C PRO A 91 -24.59 7.99 -9.85
N ASP A 92 -24.89 6.73 -9.51
CA ASP A 92 -24.64 6.15 -8.19
C ASP A 92 -23.24 5.51 -8.03
N GLU A 93 -22.42 5.50 -9.09
CA GLU A 93 -21.07 4.92 -9.09
C GLU A 93 -20.03 5.95 -8.62
N ALA A 94 -20.25 6.53 -7.44
CA ALA A 94 -19.35 7.52 -6.82
C ALA A 94 -17.97 6.93 -6.44
N TRP A 95 -17.75 5.64 -6.66
CA TRP A 95 -16.55 4.91 -6.28
C TRP A 95 -15.83 4.34 -7.50
N LEU A 96 -14.61 4.82 -7.71
CA LEU A 96 -13.63 4.30 -8.65
C LEU A 96 -12.68 3.32 -7.95
N THR A 97 -12.00 2.48 -8.73
CA THR A 97 -11.00 1.55 -8.21
C THR A 97 -9.66 1.71 -8.91
N ALA A 98 -8.57 1.63 -8.14
CA ALA A 98 -7.21 1.54 -8.66
C ALA A 98 -6.53 0.34 -8.02
N GLU A 99 -5.67 -0.35 -8.77
CA GLU A 99 -4.95 -1.52 -8.30
C GLU A 99 -3.50 -1.15 -8.03
N ALA A 100 -3.05 -1.37 -6.81
CA ALA A 100 -1.65 -1.26 -6.45
C ALA A 100 -1.04 -2.65 -6.38
N HIS A 101 0.14 -2.82 -6.96
CA HIS A 101 0.88 -4.07 -6.90
C HIS A 101 2.37 -3.83 -6.68
N CYS A 102 3.03 -4.76 -6.01
CA CYS A 102 4.47 -4.72 -5.83
C CYS A 102 5.08 -6.12 -5.81
N GLU A 103 6.31 -6.21 -6.29
CA GLU A 103 7.10 -7.42 -6.27
C GLU A 103 8.38 -7.21 -5.47
N ILE A 104 8.60 -8.07 -4.47
CA ILE A 104 9.85 -8.09 -3.69
C ILE A 104 10.33 -9.53 -3.54
N ARG A 105 11.59 -9.79 -3.94
CA ARG A 105 12.23 -11.11 -3.79
C ARG A 105 11.38 -12.24 -4.40
N GLY A 106 10.79 -12.01 -5.58
CA GLY A 106 9.94 -12.97 -6.29
C GLY A 106 8.54 -13.16 -5.68
N ARG A 107 8.17 -12.39 -4.64
CA ARG A 107 6.83 -12.39 -4.08
C ARG A 107 6.05 -11.19 -4.60
N HIS A 108 4.99 -11.48 -5.35
CA HIS A 108 4.03 -10.49 -5.81
C HIS A 108 2.89 -10.33 -4.79
N VAL A 109 2.49 -9.10 -4.51
CA VAL A 109 1.27 -8.77 -3.76
C VAL A 109 0.53 -7.64 -4.46
N SER A 110 -0.80 -7.66 -4.39
CA SER A 110 -1.66 -6.60 -4.88
C SER A 110 -2.71 -6.20 -3.85
N ALA A 111 -3.24 -4.99 -3.98
CA ALA A 111 -4.38 -4.48 -3.23
C ALA A 111 -5.16 -3.46 -4.06
N THR A 112 -6.44 -3.30 -3.74
CA THR A 112 -7.34 -2.38 -4.45
C THR A 112 -7.64 -1.16 -3.59
N HIS A 113 -7.43 0.02 -4.16
CA HIS A 113 -7.91 1.28 -3.62
C HIS A 113 -9.35 1.51 -4.00
N GLN A 114 -10.14 1.99 -3.05
CA GLN A 114 -11.44 2.61 -3.32
C GLN A 114 -11.24 4.12 -3.38
N ILE A 115 -11.65 4.75 -4.48
CA ILE A 115 -11.47 6.17 -4.74
C ILE A 115 -12.83 6.82 -4.82
N VAL A 116 -13.07 7.88 -4.04
CA VAL A 116 -14.26 8.70 -4.19
C VAL A 116 -14.09 9.69 -5.34
N ALA A 117 -15.03 9.72 -6.28
CA ALA A 117 -15.06 10.70 -7.37
C ALA A 117 -16.03 11.84 -7.05
N PRO A 118 -15.70 13.09 -7.41
CA PRO A 118 -16.64 14.20 -7.30
C PRO A 118 -17.80 13.97 -8.27
N THR A 119 -19.01 14.22 -7.77
CA THR A 119 -20.28 14.19 -8.53
C THR A 119 -20.35 15.35 -9.53
#